data_AF-A0A419FG02-F1
#
_entry.id   AF-A0A419FG02-F1
#
_cell.length_a   1.000
_cell.length_b   1.000
_cell.length_c   1.000
_cell.angle_alpha   90.00
_cell.angle_beta   90.00
_cell.angle_gamma   90.00
#
_symmetry.space_group_name_H-M   'P 1'
#
loop_
_entity.id
_entity.type
_entity.pdbx_description
1 polymer ?
#
loop_
_entity_poly.entity_id
_entity_poly.type
_entity_poly.pdbx_seq_one_letter_code
_entity_poly.pdbx_strand_id
1 'polypeptide(L)'
;MVGKGVILRLVDVTLIVLFGFISITDIQQKVRLDLPVSDPHATQNRILELLEIEVLTEPGQFVTERRPADDPAAAGQWIPIQVPVWYYRVQWDDADGPNEATAAHPGELETLLGQLTAQYVRVEQVALLPSDASPVEGTVAVYDICRRLRLPLPVVDLAAEETP
;
A
#
# COMPACT_ATOMS: atom_id res chain seq x y z
N MET A 1 7.48 -64.90 9.44
CA MET A 1 7.76 -64.19 10.71
C MET A 1 8.34 -62.83 10.36
N VAL A 2 7.50 -61.79 10.27
CA VAL A 2 7.97 -60.41 10.05
C VAL A 2 8.75 -60.02 11.31
N GLY A 3 10.04 -59.74 11.15
CA GLY A 3 10.97 -59.55 12.26
C GLY A 3 10.55 -58.37 13.12
N LYS A 4 10.53 -58.56 14.44
CA LYS A 4 10.26 -57.52 15.46
C LYS A 4 11.04 -56.21 15.23
N GLY A 5 12.21 -56.28 14.57
CA GLY A 5 13.01 -55.11 14.21
C GLY A 5 12.42 -54.21 13.10
N VAL A 6 11.59 -54.75 12.21
CA VAL A 6 10.93 -53.94 11.15
C VAL A 6 9.83 -53.08 11.76
N ILE A 7 9.09 -53.63 12.72
CA ILE A 7 8.03 -52.91 13.43
C ILE A 7 8.59 -51.72 14.20
N LEU A 8 9.73 -51.91 14.89
CA LEU A 8 10.37 -50.81 15.62
C LEU A 8 10.85 -49.67 14.71
N ARG A 9 11.40 -49.99 13.53
CA ARG A 9 11.81 -48.96 12.55
C ARG A 9 10.64 -48.23 11.92
N LEU A 10 9.52 -48.93 11.71
CA LEU A 10 8.30 -48.32 11.17
C LEU A 10 7.71 -47.31 12.16
N VAL A 11 7.68 -47.67 13.45
CA VAL A 11 7.20 -46.78 14.51
C VAL A 11 8.05 -45.51 14.57
N ASP A 12 9.37 -45.64 14.50
CA ASP A 12 10.29 -44.50 14.58
C ASP A 12 10.11 -43.51 13.41
N VAL A 13 10.01 -44.03 12.18
CA VAL A 13 9.74 -43.20 10.98
C VAL A 13 8.37 -42.51 11.08
N THR A 14 7.35 -43.23 11.57
CA THR A 14 6.02 -42.65 11.73
C THR A 14 6.01 -41.56 12.80
N LEU A 15 6.76 -41.73 13.89
CA LEU A 15 6.90 -40.73 14.96
C LEU A 15 7.66 -39.49 14.49
N ILE A 16 8.74 -39.64 13.72
CA ILE A 16 9.50 -38.51 13.17
C ILE A 16 8.61 -37.69 12.22
N VAL A 17 7.85 -38.35 11.34
CA VAL A 17 6.92 -37.67 10.42
C VAL A 17 5.81 -36.98 11.20
N LEU A 18 5.20 -37.65 12.19
CA LEU A 18 4.15 -37.07 13.03
C LEU A 18 4.64 -35.83 13.81
N PHE A 19 5.81 -35.90 14.44
CA PHE A 19 6.41 -34.77 15.13
C PHE A 19 6.74 -33.62 14.17
N GLY A 20 7.24 -33.93 12.97
CA GLY A 20 7.49 -32.94 11.93
C GLY A 20 6.22 -32.18 11.53
N PHE A 21 5.08 -32.88 11.38
CA PHE A 21 3.80 -32.21 11.12
C PHE A 21 3.34 -31.37 12.30
N ILE A 22 3.36 -31.89 13.54
CA ILE A 22 2.96 -31.14 14.75
C ILE A 22 3.78 -29.86 14.92
N SER A 23 5.10 -29.91 14.69
CA SER A 23 5.96 -28.72 14.74
C SER A 23 5.65 -27.68 13.67
N ILE A 24 5.07 -28.07 12.52
CA ILE A 24 4.65 -27.14 11.47
C ILE A 24 3.25 -26.59 11.77
N THR A 25 2.34 -27.38 12.36
CA THR A 25 0.97 -26.94 12.65
C THR A 25 0.87 -25.89 13.76
N ASP A 26 1.87 -25.74 14.63
CA ASP A 26 1.86 -24.74 15.71
C ASP A 26 2.17 -23.30 15.25
N ILE A 27 2.32 -23.06 13.94
CA ILE A 27 2.54 -21.72 13.36
C ILE A 27 1.21 -21.01 13.01
N GLN A 28 0.04 -21.58 13.34
CA GLN A 28 -1.26 -20.92 13.11
C GLN A 28 -2.01 -20.43 14.36
N GLN A 29 -1.32 -20.27 15.50
CA GLN A 29 -1.93 -19.54 16.61
C GLN A 29 -2.03 -18.04 16.30
N LYS A 30 -3.22 -17.65 15.83
CA LYS A 30 -3.78 -16.30 15.96
C LYS A 30 -3.37 -15.71 17.30
N VAL A 31 -2.48 -14.72 17.27
CA VAL A 31 -2.26 -13.82 18.40
C VAL A 31 -3.54 -12.98 18.56
N ARG A 32 -4.52 -13.49 19.30
CA ARG A 32 -5.59 -12.68 19.88
C ARG A 32 -4.98 -11.93 21.06
N LEU A 33 -4.55 -10.70 20.80
CA LEU A 33 -4.29 -9.72 21.84
C LEU A 33 -5.65 -9.23 22.37
N ASP A 34 -6.12 -9.83 23.46
CA ASP A 34 -7.16 -9.20 24.29
C ASP A 34 -6.50 -8.02 25.04
N LEU A 35 -6.91 -6.80 24.72
CA LEU A 35 -6.58 -5.59 25.48
C LEU A 35 -7.85 -5.03 26.14
N PRO A 36 -7.71 -4.42 27.32
CA PRO A 36 -8.81 -4.22 28.26
C PRO A 36 -9.80 -3.14 27.79
N VAL A 37 -11.06 -3.36 28.14
CA VAL A 37 -12.17 -2.43 28.03
C VAL A 37 -11.85 -1.11 28.74
N SER A 38 -11.98 0.02 28.04
CA SER A 38 -12.54 1.31 28.53
C SER A 38 -12.48 2.39 27.41
N ASP A 39 -13.59 2.67 26.72
CA ASP A 39 -14.34 3.95 26.81
C ASP A 39 -15.54 3.99 25.83
N PRO A 40 -16.65 4.69 26.16
CA PRO A 40 -17.95 4.62 25.48
C PRO A 40 -18.16 5.62 24.32
N HIS A 41 -17.10 6.24 23.81
CA HIS A 41 -17.17 6.94 22.52
C HIS A 41 -16.78 5.96 21.43
N ALA A 42 -17.80 5.29 20.87
CA ALA A 42 -17.72 4.32 19.80
C ALA A 42 -16.90 4.86 18.61
N THR A 43 -15.58 4.64 18.66
CA THR A 43 -14.75 4.52 17.46
C THR A 43 -15.30 3.29 16.77
N GLN A 44 -16.13 3.50 15.75
CA GLN A 44 -16.65 2.41 14.95
C GLN A 44 -15.42 1.60 14.51
N ASN A 45 -15.44 0.31 14.83
CA ASN A 45 -14.42 -0.67 14.49
C ASN A 45 -14.44 -0.89 12.96
N ARG A 46 -14.22 0.16 12.17
CA ARG A 46 -14.26 0.12 10.71
C ARG A 46 -12.94 -0.46 10.23
N ILE A 47 -13.04 -1.60 9.57
CA ILE A 47 -11.93 -2.25 8.90
C ILE A 47 -11.99 -1.81 7.44
N LEU A 48 -10.86 -1.38 6.90
CA LEU A 48 -10.71 -1.05 5.49
C LEU A 48 -10.13 -2.28 4.79
N GLU A 49 -10.94 -2.92 3.95
CA GLU A 49 -10.56 -4.17 3.29
C GLU A 49 -9.48 -3.92 2.22
N LEU A 50 -9.70 -2.93 1.37
CA LEU A 50 -8.81 -2.60 0.27
C LEU A 50 -8.56 -1.09 0.17
N LEU A 51 -7.29 -0.74 0.06
CA LEU A 51 -6.81 0.60 -0.26
C LEU A 51 -6.07 0.55 -1.59
N GLU A 52 -6.63 1.16 -2.62
CA GLU A 52 -6.02 1.26 -3.94
C GLU A 52 -5.30 2.60 -4.07
N ILE A 53 -4.03 2.54 -4.49
CA ILE A 53 -3.21 3.73 -4.74
C ILE A 53 -2.75 3.66 -6.18
N GLU A 54 -3.19 4.62 -6.98
CA GLU A 54 -2.80 4.79 -8.37
C GLU A 54 -1.85 5.98 -8.47
N VAL A 55 -0.78 5.83 -9.26
CA VAL A 55 0.17 6.92 -9.52
C VAL A 55 -0.01 7.37 -10.96
N LEU A 56 -0.49 8.60 -11.11
CA LEU A 56 -0.92 9.18 -12.38
C LEU A 56 -0.02 10.33 -12.81
N THR A 57 0.07 10.56 -14.11
CA THR A 57 0.80 11.69 -14.71
C THR A 57 -0.06 12.37 -15.75
N GLU A 58 -0.22 13.69 -15.62
CA GLU A 58 -1.01 14.54 -16.52
C GLU A 58 -0.17 15.72 -17.07
N PRO A 59 -0.50 16.23 -18.27
CA PRO A 59 0.16 17.41 -18.81
C PRO A 59 -0.29 18.67 -18.06
N GLY A 60 0.61 19.26 -17.28
CA GLY A 60 0.41 20.55 -16.62
C GLY A 60 0.84 21.73 -17.49
N GLN A 61 0.05 22.81 -17.46
CA GLN A 61 0.37 24.05 -18.16
C GLN A 61 1.04 25.05 -17.23
N PHE A 62 2.26 25.46 -17.57
CA PHE A 62 3.02 26.45 -16.82
C PHE A 62 3.46 27.58 -17.74
N VAL A 63 3.81 28.72 -17.15
CA VAL A 63 4.43 29.83 -17.86
C VAL A 63 5.82 30.07 -17.29
N THR A 64 6.81 30.19 -18.18
CA THR A 64 8.17 30.56 -17.81
C THR A 64 8.49 31.95 -18.34
N GLU A 65 9.14 32.78 -17.53
CA GLU A 65 9.64 34.08 -17.96
C GLU A 65 11.04 33.90 -18.55
N ARG A 66 11.17 34.08 -19.87
CA ARG A 66 12.48 34.15 -20.53
C ARG A 66 12.97 35.60 -20.51
N ARG A 67 14.06 35.84 -19.78
CA ARG A 67 14.75 37.15 -19.77
C ARG A 67 16.01 37.12 -20.66
N PRO A 68 16.31 38.18 -21.42
CA PRO A 68 17.57 38.29 -22.14
C PRO A 68 18.75 38.20 -21.17
N ALA A 69 19.75 37.37 -21.49
CA ALA A 69 20.94 37.22 -20.66
C ALA A 69 21.78 38.51 -20.61
N ASP A 70 21.73 39.30 -21.69
CA ASP A 70 22.53 40.52 -21.87
C ASP A 70 21.89 41.75 -21.21
N ASP A 71 20.60 41.70 -20.89
CA ASP A 71 19.87 42.78 -20.21
C ASP A 71 18.84 42.21 -19.21
N PRO A 72 19.23 42.03 -17.94
CA PRO A 72 18.35 41.53 -16.89
C PRO A 72 17.29 42.54 -16.43
N ALA A 73 17.30 43.78 -16.95
CA ALA A 73 16.29 44.80 -16.70
C ALA A 73 15.22 44.87 -17.82
N ALA A 74 15.45 44.21 -18.96
CA ALA A 74 14.47 44.11 -20.04
C ALA A 74 13.23 43.30 -19.58
N ALA A 75 12.06 43.70 -20.07
CA ALA A 75 10.81 42.98 -19.81
C ALA A 75 10.91 41.53 -20.32
N GLY A 76 10.67 40.56 -19.43
CA GLY A 76 10.70 39.15 -19.77
C GLY A 76 9.57 38.73 -20.71
N GLN A 77 9.84 37.75 -21.56
CA GLN A 77 8.84 37.12 -22.41
C GLN A 77 8.24 35.91 -21.69
N TRP A 78 6.92 35.90 -21.52
CA TRP A 78 6.21 34.74 -20.96
C TRP A 78 5.98 33.68 -22.04
N ILE A 79 6.47 32.47 -21.80
CA ILE A 79 6.38 31.34 -22.72
C ILE A 79 5.57 30.22 -22.04
N PRO A 80 4.45 29.75 -22.62
CA PRO A 80 3.74 28.59 -22.10
C PRO A 80 4.57 27.33 -22.35
N ILE A 81 4.70 26.49 -21.33
CA ILE A 81 5.37 25.20 -21.39
C ILE A 81 4.45 24.12 -20.83
N GLN A 82 4.50 22.93 -21.45
CA GLN A 82 3.85 21.72 -20.93
C GLN A 82 4.86 20.98 -20.07
N VAL A 83 4.51 20.72 -18.82
CA VAL A 83 5.35 19.97 -17.89
C VAL A 83 4.52 18.81 -17.35
N PRO A 84 5.02 17.55 -17.40
CA PRO A 84 4.32 16.44 -16.78
C PRO A 84 4.23 16.68 -15.28
N VAL A 85 3.01 16.64 -14.75
CA VAL A 85 2.72 16.72 -13.32
C VAL A 85 2.16 15.38 -12.90
N TRP A 86 2.73 14.79 -11.87
CA TRP A 86 2.27 13.51 -11.34
C TRP A 86 1.59 13.71 -9.99
N TYR A 87 0.66 12.81 -9.68
CA TYR A 87 -0.12 12.82 -8.44
C TYR A 87 -0.55 11.39 -8.08
N TYR A 88 -1.05 11.22 -6.87
CA TYR A 88 -1.61 9.98 -6.37
C TYR A 88 -3.13 10.08 -6.34
N ARG A 89 -3.80 9.06 -6.86
CA ARG A 89 -5.22 8.81 -6.61
C ARG A 89 -5.31 7.69 -5.58
N VAL A 90 -6.09 7.89 -4.54
CA VAL A 90 -6.30 6.93 -3.46
C VAL A 90 -7.79 6.60 -3.41
N GLN A 91 -8.12 5.33 -3.61
CA GLN A 91 -9.48 4.81 -3.60
C GLN A 91 -9.63 3.78 -2.49
N TRP A 92 -10.78 3.81 -1.81
CA TRP A 92 -11.10 2.83 -0.78
C TRP A 92 -12.60 2.64 -0.65
N ASP A 93 -13.00 1.44 -0.30
CA ASP A 93 -14.39 1.13 0.03
C ASP A 93 -14.59 1.11 1.55
N ASP A 94 -15.68 1.72 1.99
CA ASP A 94 -16.14 1.63 3.37
C ASP A 94 -17.64 1.32 3.46
N ALA A 95 -18.18 1.30 4.68
CA ALA A 95 -19.59 1.00 4.92
C ALA A 95 -20.56 2.03 4.28
N ASP A 96 -20.08 3.24 3.98
CA ASP A 96 -20.86 4.32 3.37
C ASP A 96 -20.73 4.33 1.84
N GLY A 97 -19.76 3.59 1.28
CA GLY A 97 -19.60 3.31 -0.15
C GLY A 97 -18.16 3.49 -0.65
N PRO A 98 -17.96 3.59 -1.98
CA PRO A 98 -16.67 3.91 -2.56
C PRO A 98 -16.28 5.36 -2.27
N ASN A 99 -15.04 5.56 -1.90
CA ASN A 99 -14.46 6.87 -1.60
C ASN A 99 -13.18 7.06 -2.44
N GLU A 100 -12.88 8.32 -2.77
CA GLU A 100 -11.68 8.70 -3.52
C GLU A 100 -11.09 10.00 -2.96
N ALA A 101 -9.77 10.08 -2.94
CA ALA A 101 -9.01 11.29 -2.67
C ALA A 101 -7.75 11.36 -3.55
N THR A 102 -7.20 12.57 -3.69
CA THR A 102 -5.97 12.79 -4.46
C THR A 102 -4.90 13.47 -3.62
N ALA A 103 -3.64 13.14 -3.86
CA ALA A 103 -2.49 13.81 -3.25
C ALA A 103 -1.49 14.24 -4.33
N ALA A 104 -1.10 15.51 -4.36
CA ALA A 104 -0.20 16.05 -5.37
C ALA A 104 1.27 15.66 -5.15
N HIS A 105 1.64 15.29 -3.91
CA HIS A 105 3.01 14.94 -3.57
C HIS A 105 3.10 13.95 -2.39
N PRO A 106 4.27 13.31 -2.15
CA PRO A 106 4.41 12.26 -1.14
C PRO A 106 3.99 12.67 0.28
N GLY A 107 4.28 13.91 0.69
CA GLY A 107 3.86 14.41 2.01
C GLY A 107 2.34 14.56 2.19
N GLU A 108 1.62 14.91 1.13
CA GLU A 108 0.15 14.94 1.14
C GLU A 108 -0.41 13.52 1.21
N LEU A 109 0.18 12.58 0.45
CA LEU A 109 -0.21 11.17 0.50
C LEU A 109 0.00 10.60 1.91
N GLU A 110 1.15 10.85 2.54
CA GLU A 110 1.42 10.39 3.90
C GLU A 110 0.42 10.96 4.91
N THR A 111 0.04 12.24 4.76
CA THR A 111 -0.96 12.88 5.62
C THR A 111 -2.33 12.23 5.43
N LEU A 112 -2.74 12.02 4.17
CA LEU A 112 -4.00 11.36 3.82
C LEU A 112 -4.06 9.93 4.38
N LEU A 113 -3.03 9.12 4.13
CA LEU A 113 -2.97 7.75 4.65
C LEU A 113 -2.91 7.72 6.18
N GLY A 114 -2.22 8.67 6.80
CA GLY A 114 -2.21 8.86 8.25
C GLY A 114 -3.61 9.12 8.81
N GLN A 115 -4.40 9.99 8.15
CA GLN A 115 -5.79 10.23 8.52
C GLN A 115 -6.65 8.97 8.38
N LEU A 116 -6.48 8.22 7.29
CA LEU A 116 -7.18 6.93 7.11
C LEU A 116 -6.80 5.93 8.21
N THR A 117 -5.52 5.80 8.58
CA THR A 117 -5.12 4.91 9.69
C THR A 117 -5.60 5.37 11.07
N ALA A 118 -5.96 6.65 11.23
CA ALA A 118 -6.57 7.16 12.44
C ALA A 118 -8.09 6.93 12.46
N GLN A 119 -8.73 6.95 11.28
CA GLN A 119 -10.16 6.74 11.10
C GLN A 119 -10.56 5.26 11.11
N TYR A 120 -9.72 4.41 10.53
CA TYR A 120 -9.95 2.96 10.40
C TYR A 120 -9.03 2.19 11.34
N VAL A 121 -9.58 1.17 11.97
CA VAL A 121 -8.84 0.36 12.97
C VAL A 121 -7.74 -0.46 12.32
N ARG A 122 -7.95 -0.84 11.06
CA ARG A 122 -7.00 -1.65 10.30
C ARG A 122 -7.24 -1.49 8.81
N VAL A 123 -6.15 -1.48 8.05
CA VAL A 123 -6.12 -1.68 6.60
C VAL A 123 -5.66 -3.10 6.35
N GLU A 124 -6.45 -3.91 5.64
CA GLU A 124 -6.09 -5.31 5.38
C GLU A 124 -5.17 -5.46 4.18
N GLN A 125 -5.42 -4.71 3.10
CA GLN A 125 -4.66 -4.77 1.87
C GLN A 125 -4.42 -3.37 1.30
N VAL A 126 -3.23 -3.19 0.72
CA VAL A 126 -2.91 -2.03 -0.12
C VAL A 126 -2.58 -2.57 -1.52
N ALA A 127 -3.26 -2.06 -2.54
CA ALA A 127 -2.96 -2.33 -3.94
C ALA A 127 -2.31 -1.09 -4.56
N LEU A 128 -1.24 -1.31 -5.32
CA LEU A 128 -0.59 -0.27 -6.11
C LEU A 128 -0.86 -0.52 -7.58
N LEU A 129 -1.46 0.48 -8.22
CA LEU A 129 -1.82 0.50 -9.62
C LEU A 129 -0.85 1.44 -10.34
N PRO A 130 0.31 0.93 -10.82
CA PRO A 130 1.21 1.75 -11.62
C PRO A 130 0.58 2.01 -12.98
N SER A 131 0.45 3.27 -13.38
CA SER A 131 0.19 3.62 -14.78
C SER A 131 1.49 3.51 -15.59
N ASP A 132 1.40 3.28 -16.90
CA ASP A 132 2.54 3.33 -17.84
C ASP A 132 3.31 4.67 -17.78
N ALA A 133 2.62 5.74 -17.38
CA ALA A 133 3.17 7.08 -17.24
C ALA A 133 3.68 7.37 -15.81
N SER A 134 3.60 6.41 -14.90
CA SER A 134 3.95 6.58 -13.50
C SER A 134 5.46 6.77 -13.32
N PRO A 135 5.92 7.84 -12.65
CA PRO A 135 7.33 7.97 -12.32
C PRO A 135 7.73 6.93 -11.25
N VAL A 136 8.88 6.27 -11.46
CA VAL A 136 9.47 5.32 -10.49
C VAL A 136 9.56 5.92 -9.08
N GLU A 137 9.87 7.22 -8.99
CA GLU A 137 9.91 7.95 -7.72
C GLU A 137 8.57 7.91 -6.97
N GLY A 138 7.45 8.07 -7.70
CA GLY A 138 6.11 8.00 -7.11
C GLY A 138 5.81 6.61 -6.57
N THR A 139 6.13 5.57 -7.33
CA THR A 139 5.98 4.17 -6.89
C THR A 139 6.79 3.89 -5.62
N VAL A 140 8.06 4.30 -5.57
CA VAL A 140 8.94 4.10 -4.40
C VAL A 140 8.41 4.85 -3.18
N ALA A 141 7.89 6.07 -3.37
CA ALA A 141 7.31 6.85 -2.29
C ALA A 141 6.12 6.14 -1.62
N VAL A 142 5.26 5.45 -2.39
CA VAL A 142 4.16 4.66 -1.83
C VAL A 142 4.69 3.57 -0.89
N TYR A 143 5.70 2.81 -1.30
CA TYR A 143 6.31 1.77 -0.46
C TYR A 143 6.91 2.35 0.84
N ASP A 144 7.64 3.46 0.73
CA ASP A 144 8.26 4.11 1.88
C ASP A 144 7.22 4.67 2.86
N ILE A 145 6.13 5.24 2.35
CA ILE A 145 5.02 5.74 3.18
C ILE A 145 4.31 4.58 3.87
N CYS A 146 3.92 3.53 3.14
CA CYS A 146 3.26 2.36 3.73
C CYS A 146 4.11 1.75 4.83
N ARG A 147 5.43 1.62 4.61
CA ARG A 147 6.36 1.11 5.62
C ARG A 147 6.42 1.99 6.86
N ARG A 148 6.47 3.32 6.70
CA ARG A 148 6.49 4.27 7.84
C ARG A 148 5.20 4.24 8.64
N LEU A 149 4.05 4.15 7.97
CA LEU A 149 2.73 4.09 8.59
C LEU A 149 2.35 2.68 9.08
N ARG A 150 3.24 1.69 8.92
CA ARG A 150 2.98 0.27 9.27
C ARG A 150 1.74 -0.30 8.58
N LEU A 151 1.45 0.18 7.38
CA LEU A 151 0.44 -0.39 6.51
C LEU A 151 0.96 -1.70 5.88
N PRO A 152 0.06 -2.58 5.39
CA PRO A 152 0.45 -3.66 4.50
C PRO A 152 1.30 -3.13 3.34
N LEU A 153 2.31 -3.89 2.95
CA LEU A 153 3.10 -3.50 1.78
C LEU A 153 2.24 -3.59 0.53
N PRO A 154 2.31 -2.60 -0.37
CA PRO A 154 1.51 -2.62 -1.59
C PRO A 154 1.80 -3.85 -2.44
N VAL A 155 0.75 -4.56 -2.81
CA VAL A 155 0.79 -5.57 -3.86
C VAL A 155 0.62 -4.84 -5.18
N VAL A 156 1.56 -5.01 -6.10
CA VAL A 156 1.45 -4.44 -7.45
C VAL A 156 0.43 -5.27 -8.21
N ASP A 157 -0.68 -4.65 -8.58
CA ASP A 157 -1.65 -5.27 -9.48
C ASP A 157 -1.39 -4.76 -10.91
N LEU A 158 -0.87 -5.66 -11.75
CA LEU A 158 -0.60 -5.39 -13.16
C LEU A 158 -1.83 -5.70 -14.05
N ALA A 159 -2.94 -6.18 -13.47
CA ALA A 159 -4.11 -6.61 -14.24
C ALA A 159 -5.07 -5.47 -14.60
N ALA A 160 -4.87 -4.26 -14.07
CA ALA A 160 -5.77 -3.12 -14.28
C ALA A 160 -5.72 -2.50 -15.70
N GLU A 161 -4.81 -2.94 -16.56
CA GLU A 161 -4.72 -2.46 -17.95
C GLU A 161 -5.82 -3.00 -18.89
N GLU A 162 -6.66 -3.94 -18.46
CA GLU A 162 -7.75 -4.48 -19.28
C GLU A 162 -9.10 -3.80 -18.96
N THR A 163 -9.22 -2.49 -19.20
CA THR A 163 -10.54 -1.87 -19.37
C THR A 163 -10.60 -1.10 -20.71
N PRO A 164 -11.40 -1.55 -21.69
CA PRO A 164 -11.48 -0.98 -23.04
C PRO A 164 -12.23 0.36 -23.14
#